data_AF-A0A958R503-F1
#
_entry.id   AF-A0A958R503-F1
#
_cell.length_a   1.000
_cell.length_b   1.000
_cell.length_c   1.000
_cell.angle_alpha   90.00
_cell.angle_beta   90.00
_cell.angle_gamma   90.00
#
_symmetry.space_group_name_H-M   'P 1'
#
loop_
_entity.id
_entity.type
_entity.pdbx_description
1 polymer ?
#
loop_
_entity_poly.entity_id
_entity_poly.type
_entity_poly.pdbx_seq_one_letter_code
_entity_poly.pdbx_strand_id
1 'polypeptide(L)' 'MLFLIYTENFPAINLYKKFDFEEVGIIRKYRKLDGQYFDCLVMAKFLQK' A
#
# COMPACT_ATOMS: atom_id res chain seq x y z
N MET A 1 -6.60 -9.04 -5.95
CA MET A 1 -5.30 -9.24 -5.24
C MET A 1 -5.00 -8.00 -4.41
N LEU A 2 -4.49 -8.14 -3.19
CA LEU A 2 -4.31 -7.03 -2.24
C LEU A 2 -2.86 -6.95 -1.75
N PHE A 3 -2.31 -5.73 -1.69
CA PHE A 3 -0.96 -5.44 -1.21
C PHE A 3 -0.96 -4.37 -0.14
N LEU A 4 -0.02 -4.51 0.79
CA LEU A 4 0.29 -3.52 1.82
C LEU A 4 1.67 -2.94 1.49
N ILE A 5 1.71 -1.63 1.31
CA ILE A 5 2.91 -0.89 0.91
C ILE A 5 3.09 0.25 1.90
N TYR A 6 4.30 0.48 2.42
CA TYR A 6 4.52 1.64 3.28
C TYR A 6 4.18 2.93 2.54
N THR A 7 3.51 3.86 3.22
CA THR A 7 3.06 5.13 2.62
C THR A 7 4.21 5.97 2.05
N GLU A 8 5.42 5.80 2.58
CA GLU A 8 6.63 6.49 2.15
C GLU A 8 7.31 5.83 0.92
N ASN A 9 6.88 4.63 0.52
CA ASN A 9 7.46 3.92 -0.63
C ASN A 9 6.77 4.32 -1.94
N PHE A 10 6.95 5.59 -2.32
CA PHE A 10 6.41 6.16 -3.56
C PHE A 10 6.80 5.38 -4.82
N PRO A 11 8.04 4.84 -4.97
CA PRO A 11 8.40 4.04 -6.14
C PRO A 11 7.53 2.78 -6.29
N ALA A 12 7.28 2.05 -5.20
CA ALA A 12 6.42 0.87 -5.22
C ALA A 12 4.97 1.25 -5.54
N ILE A 13 4.43 2.28 -4.90
CA ILE A 13 3.07 2.77 -5.16
C ILE A 13 2.88 3.11 -6.64
N ASN A 14 3.82 3.86 -7.23
CA ASN A 14 3.77 4.24 -8.64
C ASN A 14 3.90 3.03 -9.58
N LEU A 15 4.68 2.01 -9.20
CA LEU A 15 4.75 0.76 -9.95
C LEU A 15 3.39 0.06 -9.96
N TYR A 16 2.76 -0.13 -8.80
CA TYR A 16 1.49 -0.83 -8.71
C TYR A 16 0.35 -0.08 -9.40
N LYS A 17 0.34 1.26 -9.36
CA LYS A 17 -0.59 2.08 -10.15
C LYS A 17 -0.51 1.78 -11.65
N LYS A 18 0.68 1.53 -12.20
CA LYS A 18 0.85 1.16 -13.62
C LYS A 18 0.29 -0.23 -13.95
N PHE A 19 0.08 -1.08 -12.95
CA PHE A 19 -0.50 -2.41 -13.10
C PHE A 19 -1.98 -2.45 -12.68
N ASP A 20 -2.71 -1.33 -12.78
CA ASP A 20 -4.14 -1.24 -12.46
C ASP A 20 -4.48 -1.61 -11.00
N PHE A 21 -3.56 -1.38 -10.07
CA PHE A 21 -3.89 -1.42 -8.66
C PHE A 21 -4.47 -0.08 -8.24
N GLU A 22 -5.57 -0.13 -7.51
CA GLU A 22 -6.27 1.01 -6.93
C GLU A 22 -5.90 1.16 -5.46
N GLU A 23 -5.87 2.39 -4.96
CA GLU A 23 -5.70 2.69 -3.54
C GLU A 23 -7.04 2.44 -2.81
N VAL A 24 -7.04 1.53 -1.84
CA VAL A 24 -8.26 1.10 -1.12
C VAL A 24 -8.34 1.76 0.26
N GLY A 25 -7.21 2.12 0.86
CA GLY A 25 -7.19 2.78 2.15
C GLY A 25 -5.81 2.80 2.80
N ILE A 26 -5.74 3.35 4.02
CA ILE A 26 -4.50 3.45 4.79
C ILE A 26 -4.71 2.80 6.15
N ILE A 27 -3.79 1.90 6.53
CA ILE A 27 -3.70 1.35 7.87
C ILE A 27 -2.66 2.17 8.64
N ARG A 28 -3.14 2.94 9.61
CA ARG A 28 -2.28 3.73 10.49
C ARG A 28 -1.56 2.85 11.50
N LYS A 29 -0.31 3.19 11.82
CA LYS A 29 0.54 2.49 12.78
C LYS A 29 0.65 1.00 12.50
N TYR A 30 0.65 0.62 11.23
CA TYR A 30 0.68 -0.77 10.78
C TYR A 30 1.87 -1.55 11.33
N ARG A 31 3.06 -0.93 11.36
CA ARG A 31 4.27 -1.54 11.90
C ARG A 31 4.99 -0.58 12.84
N LYS A 32 5.57 -1.12 13.91
CA LYS A 32 6.54 -0.41 14.75
C LYS A 32 7.95 -0.93 14.46
N LEU A 33 8.87 -0.03 14.12
CA LEU A 33 10.29 -0.34 13.92
C LEU A 33 11.11 0.77 14.57
N ASP A 34 12.11 0.41 15.38
CA ASP A 34 12.98 1.35 16.10
C ASP A 34 12.23 2.45 16.87
N GLY A 35 11.09 2.10 17.47
CA GLY A 35 10.26 3.03 18.24
C GLY A 35 9.30 3.87 17.40
N GLN A 36 9.47 3.94 16.09
CA GLN A 36 8.63 4.69 15.16
C GLN A 36 7.51 3.82 14.59
N TYR A 37 6.34 4.42 14.38
CA TYR A 37 5.23 3.78 13.71
C TYR A 37 5.23 4.15 12.22
N PHE A 38 4.96 3.15 11.40
CA PHE A 38 4.87 3.26 9.95
C PHE A 38 3.46 2.92 9.50
N ASP A 39 2.93 3.75 8.63
CA ASP A 39 1.63 3.56 8.00
C ASP A 39 1.79 2.73 6.72
N CYS A 40 0.73 2.01 6.36
CA CYS A 40 0.69 1.26 5.11
C CYS A 40 -0.52 1.67 4.27
N LEU A 41 -0.25 1.94 2.99
CA LEU A 41 -1.24 2.04 1.94
C LEU A 41 -1.67 0.64 1.51
N VAL A 42 -2.98 0.42 1.50
CA VAL A 42 -3.61 -0.78 0.96
C VAL A 42 -3.92 -0.51 -0.51
N MET A 43 -3.37 -1.34 -1.38
CA MET A 43 -3.67 -1.32 -2.80
C MET A 43 -4.31 -2.62 -3.25
N ALA A 44 -5.32 -2.57 -4.10
CA ALA A 44 -5.97 -3.76 -4.63
C ALA A 44 -6.10 -3.72 -6.16
N LYS A 45 -5.85 -4.86 -6.81
CA LYS A 45 -6.25 -5.11 -8.19
C LYS A 45 -7.50 -5.95 -8.19
N PHE A 46 -8.59 -5.38 -8.68
CA PHE A 46 -9.84 -6.08 -8.88
C PHE A 46 -9.75 -6.86 -10.19
N LEU A 47 -9.88 -8.19 -10.11
CA LEU A 47 -10.07 -8.99 -11.31
C LEU A 47 -11.56 -8.95 -11.63
N GLN A 48 -11.95 -8.14 -12.61
CA GLN A 48 -13.31 -8.22 -13.15
C GLN A 48 -13.50 -9.60 -13.79
N LYS A 49 -14.66 -10.22 -13.52
CA LYS A 49 -15.10 -11.48 -14.13
C LYS A 49 -15.74 -11.22 -15.49
#